data_AF-A0A6A6WZ74-F1
#
_entry.id   AF-A0A6A6WZ74-F1
#
_cell.length_a   1.000
_cell.length_b   1.000
_cell.length_c   1.000
_cell.angle_alpha   90.00
_cell.angle_beta   90.00
_cell.angle_gamma   90.00
#
_symmetry.space_group_name_H-M   'P 1'
#
loop_
_entity.id
_entity.type
_entity.pdbx_description
1 polymer ?
#
loop_
_entity_poly.entity_id
_entity_poly.type
_entity_poly.pdbx_seq_one_letter_code
_entity_poly.pdbx_strand_id
1 'polypeptide(L)'
;QSTVSFTIPPAVPTGTYLIRVESIALHQAQNVGGAQMYLSCAQVKVTDGGNGAPAPLVAFPGAYKATDPGLRWSYYPVPTSYEAPGPAVWSG
;
A
#
# COMPACT_ATOMS: atom_id res chain seq x y z
N GLN A 1 -8.87 -7.21 13.32
CA GLN A 1 -9.40 -5.85 13.13
C GLN A 1 -10.33 -5.88 11.92
N SER A 2 -11.58 -5.44 12.03
CA SER A 2 -12.58 -5.53 10.94
C SER A 2 -12.75 -4.24 10.14
N THR A 3 -12.18 -3.13 10.61
CA THR A 3 -12.30 -1.79 10.01
C THR A 3 -10.94 -1.13 9.99
N VAL A 4 -10.60 -0.49 8.86
CA VAL A 4 -9.39 0.33 8.68
C VAL A 4 -9.84 1.72 8.25
N SER A 5 -9.27 2.76 8.88
CA SER A 5 -9.58 4.15 8.59
C SER A 5 -8.32 4.90 8.14
N PHE A 6 -8.49 5.85 7.23
CA PHE A 6 -7.43 6.73 6.74
C PHE A 6 -8.04 8.09 6.37
N THR A 7 -7.18 9.08 6.14
CA THR A 7 -7.58 10.42 5.70
C THR A 7 -7.22 10.60 4.23
N ILE A 8 -8.16 11.09 3.42
CA ILE A 8 -7.85 11.55 2.06
C ILE A 8 -7.08 12.87 2.21
N PRO A 9 -5.83 12.97 1.70
CA PRO A 9 -5.05 14.20 1.87
C PRO A 9 -5.75 15.41 1.24
N PRO A 10 -5.71 16.60 1.89
CA PRO A 10 -6.43 17.78 1.40
C PRO A 10 -5.89 18.29 0.05
N ALA A 11 -4.64 17.98 -0.27
CA ALA A 11 -4.04 18.36 -1.56
C ALA A 11 -4.52 17.49 -2.73
N VAL A 12 -5.27 16.40 -2.51
CA VAL A 12 -5.80 15.54 -3.59
C VAL A 12 -6.68 16.38 -4.50
N PRO A 13 -6.43 16.40 -5.82
CA PRO A 13 -7.32 17.08 -6.76
C PRO A 13 -8.74 16.52 -6.72
N THR A 14 -9.72 17.39 -6.97
CA THR A 14 -11.11 16.96 -7.15
C THR A 14 -11.22 16.03 -8.37
N GLY A 15 -11.90 14.89 -8.21
CA GLY A 15 -11.97 13.89 -9.28
C GLY A 15 -12.53 12.54 -8.87
N THR A 16 -12.55 11.60 -9.82
CA THR A 16 -12.95 10.21 -9.60
C THR A 16 -11.70 9.35 -9.42
N TYR A 17 -11.67 8.56 -8.35
CA TYR A 17 -10.52 7.74 -7.96
C TYR A 17 -10.93 6.31 -7.63
N LEU A 18 -9.97 5.39 -7.80
CA LEU A 18 -10.00 4.08 -7.15
C LEU A 18 -9.19 4.15 -5.87
N ILE A 19 -9.76 3.66 -4.77
CA ILE A 19 -9.06 3.41 -3.51
C ILE A 19 -8.79 1.93 -3.43
N ARG A 20 -7.51 1.53 -3.54
CA ARG A 20 -7.06 0.16 -3.34
C ARG A 20 -6.67 -0.03 -1.86
N VAL A 21 -7.44 -0.83 -1.13
CA VAL A 21 -7.04 -1.28 0.22
C VAL A 21 -6.31 -2.61 0.09
N GLU A 22 -5.23 -2.78 0.85
CA GLU A 22 -4.42 -3.99 0.84
C GLU A 22 -3.97 -4.34 2.27
N SER A 23 -4.07 -5.62 2.60
CA SER A 23 -3.46 -6.23 3.78
C SER A 23 -2.58 -7.39 3.33
N ILE A 24 -1.34 -7.43 3.81
CA ILE A 24 -0.34 -8.42 3.41
C ILE A 24 -0.04 -9.30 4.62
N ALA A 25 -0.43 -10.57 4.57
CA ALA A 25 -0.12 -11.53 5.62
C ALA A 25 1.26 -12.17 5.37
N LEU A 26 2.15 -12.04 6.36
CA LEU A 26 3.57 -12.42 6.24
C LEU A 26 3.92 -13.76 6.91
N HIS A 27 2.94 -14.49 7.44
CA HIS A 27 3.16 -15.72 8.20
C HIS A 27 3.79 -16.88 7.40
N GLN A 28 3.84 -16.78 6.07
CA GLN A 28 4.57 -17.69 5.17
C GLN A 28 5.61 -16.98 4.28
N ALA A 29 5.88 -15.69 4.54
CA ALA A 29 6.72 -14.85 3.68
C ALA A 29 8.22 -15.20 3.74
N GLN A 30 8.65 -16.15 4.57
CA GLN A 30 10.03 -16.64 4.58
C GLN A 30 10.41 -17.28 3.23
N ASN A 31 9.40 -17.79 2.51
CA ASN A 31 9.54 -18.32 1.16
C ASN A 31 9.15 -17.24 0.15
N VAL A 32 9.90 -17.16 -0.96
CA VAL A 32 9.53 -16.28 -2.08
C VAL A 32 8.14 -16.67 -2.60
N GLY A 33 7.25 -15.69 -2.69
CA GLY A 33 5.85 -15.92 -3.08
C GLY A 33 4.92 -16.40 -1.95
N GLY A 34 5.42 -16.51 -0.71
CA GLY A 34 4.61 -16.93 0.45
C GLY A 34 3.80 -15.81 1.10
N ALA A 35 4.10 -14.54 0.82
CA ALA A 35 3.27 -13.42 1.28
C ALA A 35 1.88 -13.45 0.62
N GLN A 36 0.83 -13.28 1.42
CA GLN A 36 -0.56 -13.37 0.95
C GLN A 36 -1.18 -11.97 0.93
N MET A 37 -1.56 -11.52 -0.27
CA MET A 37 -2.14 -10.19 -0.49
C MET A 37 -3.68 -10.28 -0.50
N TYR A 38 -4.32 -9.67 0.48
CA TYR A 38 -5.78 -9.49 0.53
C TYR A 38 -6.11 -8.06 0.15
N LEU A 39 -6.80 -7.86 -0.97
CA LEU A 39 -7.04 -6.54 -1.51
C LEU A 39 -8.46 -6.37 -2.07
N SER A 40 -8.89 -5.12 -2.14
CA SER A 40 -10.11 -4.71 -2.87
C SER A 40 -10.00 -3.25 -3.31
N CYS A 41 -10.87 -2.85 -4.24
CA CYS A 41 -10.93 -1.48 -4.73
C CYS A 41 -12.31 -0.88 -4.50
N ALA A 42 -12.37 0.37 -4.03
CA ALA A 42 -13.58 1.18 -3.97
C ALA A 42 -13.51 2.31 -5.01
N GLN A 43 -14.65 2.63 -5.62
CA GLN A 43 -14.78 3.81 -6.49
C GLN A 43 -15.29 4.99 -5.67
N VAL A 44 -14.59 6.12 -5.71
CA VAL A 44 -14.96 7.32 -4.97
C VAL A 44 -14.91 8.56 -5.87
N LYS A 45 -15.66 9.58 -5.47
CA LYS A 45 -15.54 10.93 -6.02
C LYS A 45 -15.06 11.85 -4.90
N VAL A 46 -13.85 12.40 -5.04
CA VAL A 46 -13.31 13.42 -4.15
C VAL A 46 -13.86 14.77 -4.60
N THR A 47 -14.43 15.53 -3.67
CA THR A 47 -14.90 16.90 -3.85
C THR A 47 -14.10 17.84 -2.95
N ASP A 48 -14.11 19.14 -3.27
CA ASP A 48 -13.42 20.18 -2.48
C ASP A 48 -11.93 19.90 -2.24
N GLY A 49 -11.30 19.23 -3.22
CA GLY A 49 -9.88 18.88 -3.22
C GLY A 49 -8.93 20.03 -3.59
N GLY A 50 -7.63 19.81 -3.39
CA GLY A 50 -6.56 20.76 -3.69
C GLY A 50 -6.00 20.69 -5.12
N ASN A 51 -4.74 21.12 -5.27
CA ASN A 51 -4.01 21.16 -6.55
C ASN A 51 -2.67 20.39 -6.49
N GLY A 52 -2.55 19.44 -5.55
CA GLY A 52 -1.36 18.62 -5.40
C GLY A 52 -1.13 17.69 -6.59
N ALA A 53 0.13 17.31 -6.79
CA ALA A 53 0.55 16.33 -7.79
C ALA A 53 1.11 15.10 -7.06
N PRO A 54 0.31 14.04 -6.84
CA PRO A 54 0.76 12.85 -6.13
C PRO A 54 2.01 12.24 -6.76
N ALA A 55 3.03 12.00 -5.93
CA ALA A 55 4.28 11.38 -6.33
C ALA A 55 4.92 10.66 -5.13
N PRO A 56 5.71 9.59 -5.37
CA PRO A 56 5.95 8.95 -6.66
C PRO A 56 4.75 8.10 -7.12
N LEU A 57 4.61 7.93 -8.45
CA LEU A 57 3.59 7.08 -9.05
C LEU A 57 4.17 5.70 -9.38
N VAL A 58 3.33 4.66 -9.27
CA VAL A 58 3.69 3.26 -9.56
C VAL A 58 2.56 2.55 -10.30
N ALA A 59 2.86 1.41 -10.92
CA ALA A 59 1.88 0.56 -11.60
C ALA A 59 1.59 -0.74 -10.83
N PHE A 60 0.37 -1.25 -10.97
CA PHE A 60 -0.02 -2.57 -10.49
C PHE A 60 -0.58 -3.40 -11.66
N PRO A 61 0.07 -4.50 -12.09
CA PRO A 61 1.34 -5.03 -11.57
C PRO A 61 2.56 -4.14 -11.92
N GLY A 62 3.62 -4.22 -11.11
CA GLY A 62 4.89 -3.51 -11.34
C GLY A 62 5.55 -2.95 -10.06
N ALA A 63 4.76 -2.45 -9.11
CA ALA A 63 5.26 -1.80 -7.90
C ALA A 63 5.97 -2.75 -6.91
N TYR A 64 5.69 -4.05 -6.99
CA TYR A 64 6.18 -5.07 -6.07
C TYR A 64 7.02 -6.12 -6.79
N LYS A 65 8.04 -6.62 -6.11
CA LYS A 65 8.75 -7.85 -6.46
C LYS A 65 8.56 -8.86 -5.35
N ALA A 66 8.42 -10.13 -5.71
CA ALA A 66 8.28 -11.23 -4.73
C ALA A 66 9.48 -11.36 -3.77
N THR A 67 10.60 -10.70 -4.09
CA THR A 67 11.83 -10.65 -3.31
C THR A 67 12.02 -9.35 -2.53
N ASP A 68 11.08 -8.40 -2.57
CA ASP A 68 11.16 -7.17 -1.78
C ASP A 68 11.27 -7.53 -0.29
N PRO A 69 12.06 -6.80 0.52
CA PRO A 69 12.34 -7.15 1.91
C PRO A 69 11.08 -7.23 2.80
N GLY A 70 10.03 -6.48 2.44
CA GLY A 70 8.72 -6.58 3.10
C GLY A 70 7.84 -7.75 2.64
N LEU A 71 8.16 -8.39 1.50
CA LEU A 71 7.40 -9.50 0.90
C LEU A 71 8.11 -10.85 1.01
N ARG A 72 9.44 -10.84 1.11
CA ARG A 72 10.26 -11.97 1.53
C ARG A 72 10.80 -11.68 2.93
N TRP A 73 9.98 -11.99 3.93
CA TRP A 73 10.20 -11.59 5.31
C TRP A 73 10.20 -12.80 6.25
N SER A 74 11.11 -12.80 7.23
CA SER A 74 11.20 -13.84 8.25
C SER A 74 11.05 -13.24 9.64
N TYR A 75 10.30 -13.94 10.50
CA TYR A 75 10.20 -13.60 11.92
C TYR A 75 11.47 -13.94 12.71
N TYR A 76 12.35 -14.81 12.17
CA TYR A 76 13.57 -15.25 12.86
C TYR A 76 14.84 -14.89 12.07
N PRO A 77 15.86 -14.28 12.70
CA PRO A 77 15.83 -13.70 14.06
C PRO A 77 14.80 -12.56 14.16
N VAL A 78 14.34 -12.23 15.37
CA VAL A 78 13.28 -11.21 15.57
C VAL A 78 13.73 -9.87 14.97
N PRO A 79 13.09 -9.38 13.89
CA PRO A 79 13.50 -8.14 13.26
C PRO A 79 13.06 -6.94 14.09
N THR A 80 13.91 -5.90 14.12
CA THR A 80 13.62 -4.62 14.80
C THR A 80 13.10 -3.54 13.86
N SER A 81 13.05 -3.83 12.55
CA SER A 81 12.53 -2.93 11.52
C SER A 81 11.76 -3.70 10.46
N TYR A 82 10.91 -2.98 9.72
CA TYR A 82 10.16 -3.50 8.59
C TYR A 82 10.18 -2.47 7.47
N GLU A 83 10.65 -2.89 6.29
CA GLU A 83 10.59 -2.08 5.08
C GLU A 83 9.31 -2.44 4.32
N ALA A 84 8.34 -1.54 4.35
CA ALA A 84 7.08 -1.74 3.64
C ALA A 84 7.34 -1.75 2.11
N PRO A 85 6.72 -2.68 1.36
CA PRO A 85 6.85 -2.69 -0.09
C PRO A 85 6.08 -1.51 -0.71
N GLY A 86 6.53 -1.09 -1.90
CA GLY A 86 5.89 -0.01 -2.65
C GLY A 86 6.48 1.37 -2.40
N PRO A 87 5.83 2.43 -2.91
CA PRO A 87 6.33 3.79 -2.81
C PRO A 87 6.18 4.35 -1.39
N ALA A 88 6.93 5.42 -1.10
CA ALA A 88 6.70 6.23 0.09
C ALA A 88 5.26 6.80 0.11
N VAL A 89 4.71 6.99 1.31
CA VAL A 89 3.39 7.61 1.50
C VAL A 89 3.46 9.07 1.03
N TRP A 90 2.60 9.43 0.08
CA TRP A 90 2.38 10.83 -0.28
C TRP A 90 1.46 11.49 0.77
N SER A 91 1.91 12.61 1.34
CA SER A 91 1.27 13.25 2.50
C SER A 91 0.19 14.27 2.14
N GLY A 92 -0.05 14.53 0.86
CA GLY A 92 -0.84 15.69 0.42
C GLY A 92 0.06 16.88 0.16
#